data_AF-A0A957V897-F1
#
_entry.id   AF-A0A957V897-F1
#
_cell.length_a   1.000
_cell.length_b   1.000
_cell.length_c   1.000
_cell.angle_alpha   90.00
_cell.angle_beta   90.00
_cell.angle_gamma   90.00
#
_symmetry.space_group_name_H-M   'P 1'
#
loop_
_entity.id
_entity.type
_entity.pdbx_description
1 polymer ?
#
loop_
_entity_poly.entity_id
_entity_poly.type
_entity_poly.pdbx_seq_one_letter_code
_entity_poly.pdbx_strand_id
1 'polypeptide(L)'
;LTNTYGPRQLIKHNRQGFIGWFIRLAVEGKEIQLYGDGSQLRDLTYVDDVVDAFLRAGATDTANGGIYNLGGPAPISLLELASLIVEIAGRGSVTLVPWPE
;
A
#
# COMPACT_ATOMS: atom_id res chain seq x y z
N LEU A 1 -8.52 0.70 9.72
CA LEU A 1 -7.22 0.31 9.15
C LEU A 1 -7.28 0.55 7.65
N THR A 2 -6.34 1.31 7.08
CA THR A 2 -6.30 1.61 5.64
C THR A 2 -5.36 0.64 4.89
N ASN A 3 -4.55 1.11 3.93
CA ASN A 3 -3.68 0.24 3.14
C ASN A 3 -2.36 -0.02 3.88
N THR A 4 -2.36 -1.06 4.71
CA THR A 4 -1.16 -1.47 5.45
C THR A 4 -0.13 -2.14 4.54
N TYR A 5 1.14 -1.78 4.72
CA TYR A 5 2.26 -2.41 4.01
C TYR A 5 3.49 -2.62 4.91
N GLY A 6 4.35 -3.54 4.53
CA GLY A 6 5.62 -3.79 5.21
C GLY A 6 6.06 -5.26 5.21
N PRO A 7 7.11 -5.60 5.99
CA PRO A 7 7.60 -6.97 6.12
C PRO A 7 6.49 -7.98 6.45
N ARG A 8 6.62 -9.20 5.92
CA ARG A 8 5.63 -10.32 6.02
C ARG A 8 4.36 -10.14 5.18
N GLN A 9 4.19 -9.05 4.45
CA GLN A 9 3.13 -8.94 3.45
C GLN A 9 3.32 -9.96 2.32
N LEU A 10 2.22 -10.53 1.82
CA LEU A 10 2.26 -11.43 0.67
C LEU A 10 2.64 -10.69 -0.61
N ILE A 11 3.70 -11.16 -1.28
CA ILE A 11 4.18 -10.60 -2.56
C ILE A 11 4.06 -11.57 -3.74
N LYS A 12 3.54 -12.79 -3.51
CA LYS A 12 3.51 -13.86 -4.52
C LYS A 12 2.47 -13.61 -5.62
N HIS A 13 1.36 -12.96 -5.28
CA HIS A 13 0.26 -12.68 -6.21
C HIS A 13 -0.60 -11.51 -5.70
N ASN A 14 -1.40 -10.94 -6.59
CA ASN A 14 -2.23 -9.74 -6.37
C ASN A 14 -3.51 -9.93 -5.51
N ARG A 15 -3.72 -11.09 -4.87
CA ARG A 15 -4.97 -11.40 -4.14
C ARG A 15 -5.12 -10.80 -2.73
N GLN A 16 -4.07 -10.19 -2.17
CA GLN A 16 -4.13 -9.59 -0.82
C GLN A 16 -4.05 -8.07 -0.86
N GLY A 17 -3.00 -7.52 -1.49
CA GLY A 17 -2.80 -6.09 -1.59
C GLY A 17 -1.89 -5.75 -2.77
N PHE A 18 -2.11 -4.57 -3.33
CA PHE A 18 -1.41 -4.14 -4.54
C PHE A 18 0.03 -3.70 -4.27
N ILE A 19 0.35 -3.19 -3.07
CA ILE A 19 1.70 -2.65 -2.75
C ILE A 19 2.76 -3.75 -2.83
N GLY A 20 2.54 -4.87 -2.15
CA GLY A 20 3.44 -6.03 -2.22
C GLY A 20 3.56 -6.61 -3.63
N TRP A 21 2.47 -6.58 -4.40
CA TRP A 21 2.47 -7.00 -5.80
C TRP A 21 3.28 -6.06 -6.70
N PHE A 22 3.13 -4.74 -6.54
CA PHE A 22 3.89 -3.74 -7.27
C PHE A 22 5.39 -3.84 -6.97
N ILE A 23 5.77 -4.01 -5.70
CA ILE A 23 7.15 -4.24 -5.29
C ILE A 23 7.71 -5.49 -5.98
N ARG A 24 6.94 -6.59 -6.04
CA ARG A 24 7.38 -7.81 -6.74
C ARG A 24 7.65 -7.53 -8.22
N LEU A 25 6.71 -6.91 -8.92
CA LEU A 25 6.83 -6.60 -10.33
C LEU A 25 8.06 -5.73 -10.61
N ALA A 26 8.25 -4.65 -9.83
CA ALA A 26 9.40 -3.77 -9.97
C ALA A 26 10.72 -4.52 -9.71
N VAL A 27 10.85 -5.29 -8.63
CA VAL A 27 12.09 -6.06 -8.34
C VAL A 27 12.40 -7.11 -9.42
N GLU A 28 11.37 -7.65 -10.09
CA GLU A 28 11.52 -8.56 -11.23
C GLU A 28 11.74 -7.86 -12.58
N GLY A 29 11.74 -6.52 -12.63
CA GLY A 29 11.84 -5.78 -13.89
C GLY A 29 10.61 -5.91 -14.78
N LYS A 30 9.44 -6.18 -14.20
CA LYS A 30 8.17 -6.32 -14.90
C LYS A 30 7.38 -5.02 -14.91
N GLU A 31 6.38 -4.98 -15.78
CA GLU A 31 5.43 -3.86 -15.89
C GLU A 31 4.41 -3.88 -14.76
N ILE A 32 4.14 -2.70 -14.19
CA ILE A 32 3.01 -2.41 -13.29
C ILE A 32 1.91 -1.72 -14.10
N GLN A 33 0.76 -2.38 -14.23
CA GLN A 33 -0.40 -1.82 -14.91
C GLN A 33 -1.31 -1.12 -13.90
N LEU A 34 -1.65 0.14 -14.19
CA LEU A 34 -2.60 0.95 -13.42
C LEU A 34 -3.85 1.20 -14.25
N TYR A 35 -5.01 0.95 -13.66
CA TYR A 35 -6.30 1.20 -14.32
C TYR A 35 -6.67 2.68 -14.30
N GLY A 36 -7.15 3.17 -15.44
CA GLY A 36 -7.51 4.57 -15.62
C GLY A 36 -6.27 5.47 -15.74
N ASP A 37 -6.32 6.64 -15.11
CA ASP A 37 -5.25 7.65 -15.14
C ASP A 37 -4.26 7.54 -13.94
N GLY A 38 -4.48 6.57 -13.04
CA GLY A 38 -3.67 6.39 -11.84
C GLY A 38 -3.86 7.48 -10.77
N SER A 39 -4.84 8.38 -10.92
CA SER A 39 -5.11 9.48 -9.98
C SER A 39 -5.75 9.03 -8.66
N GLN A 40 -6.07 7.73 -8.53
CA GLN A 40 -6.78 7.23 -7.37
C GLN A 40 -5.89 7.34 -6.12
N LEU A 41 -6.36 8.10 -5.13
CA LEU A 41 -5.63 8.30 -3.89
C LEU A 41 -5.76 7.11 -2.95
N ARG A 42 -4.67 6.78 -2.29
CA ARG A 42 -4.62 5.77 -1.23
C ARG A 42 -3.88 6.33 -0.03
N ASP A 43 -4.46 6.11 1.13
CA ASP A 43 -3.76 6.28 2.40
C ASP A 43 -3.01 4.99 2.73
N LEU A 44 -1.71 5.13 3.05
CA LEU A 44 -0.78 4.03 3.31
C LEU A 44 -0.31 4.08 4.76
N THR A 45 -0.34 2.96 5.46
CA THR A 45 0.17 2.87 6.84
C THR A 45 1.25 1.81 6.92
N TYR A 46 2.42 2.17 7.45
CA TYR A 46 3.49 1.19 7.62
C TYR A 46 3.16 0.24 8.78
N VAL A 47 3.53 -1.03 8.65
CA VAL A 47 3.13 -2.10 9.59
C VAL A 47 3.57 -1.81 11.03
N ASP A 48 4.71 -1.14 11.24
CA ASP A 48 5.18 -0.83 12.59
C ASP A 48 4.26 0.18 13.29
N ASP A 49 3.72 1.17 12.57
CA ASP A 49 2.73 2.12 13.10
C ASP A 49 1.42 1.41 13.46
N VAL A 50 1.05 0.37 12.69
CA VAL A 50 -0.14 -0.43 12.98
C VAL A 50 0.03 -1.24 14.25
N VAL A 51 1.20 -1.85 14.42
CA VAL A 51 1.54 -2.60 15.63
C VAL A 51 1.56 -1.68 16.84
N ASP A 52 2.20 -0.51 16.75
CA ASP A 52 2.23 0.48 17.83
C ASP A 52 0.82 0.92 18.24
N ALA A 53 -0.05 1.22 17.27
CA ALA A 53 -1.43 1.60 17.54
C ALA A 53 -2.21 0.49 18.27
N PHE A 54 -2.06 -0.78 17.88
CA PHE A 54 -2.70 -1.90 18.56
C PHE A 54 -2.16 -2.14 19.97
N LEU A 55 -0.84 -2.02 20.16
CA LEU A 55 -0.24 -2.13 21.48
C LEU A 55 -0.75 -1.04 22.43
N ARG A 56 -0.87 0.21 21.97
CA ARG A 56 -1.43 1.31 22.75
C ARG A 56 -2.90 1.11 23.09
N ALA A 57 -3.70 0.67 22.12
CA ALA A 57 -5.11 0.40 22.32
C ALA A 57 -5.33 -0.73 23.33
N GLY A 58 -4.49 -1.77 23.30
CA GLY A 58 -4.57 -2.91 24.23
C GLY A 58 -3.91 -2.69 25.60
N ALA A 59 -3.11 -1.62 25.77
CA ALA A 59 -2.39 -1.35 27.01
C ALA A 59 -3.22 -0.60 28.08
N THR A 60 -4.38 -0.06 27.71
CA THR A 60 -5.23 0.73 28.62
C THR A 60 -6.71 0.53 28.32
N ASP A 61 -7.57 0.74 29.32
CA ASP A 61 -9.03 0.67 29.12
C ASP A 61 -9.61 1.86 28.35
N THR A 62 -8.81 2.90 28.08
CA THR A 62 -9.27 4.14 27.43
C THR A 62 -9.84 3.92 26.03
N ALA A 63 -9.36 2.90 25.31
CA ALA A 63 -9.84 2.58 23.97
C ALA A 63 -11.03 1.60 23.97
N ASN A 64 -11.45 1.07 25.13
CA ASN A 64 -12.49 0.05 25.21
C ASN A 64 -13.84 0.59 24.69
N GLY A 65 -14.43 -0.14 23.74
CA GLY A 65 -15.67 0.26 23.07
C GLY A 65 -15.51 1.40 22.06
N GLY A 66 -14.31 1.95 21.88
CA GLY A 66 -14.01 2.98 20.90
C GLY A 66 -13.81 2.42 19.49
N ILE A 67 -14.17 3.23 18.49
CA ILE A 67 -13.92 2.94 17.07
C ILE A 67 -12.96 4.00 16.54
N TYR A 68 -11.81 3.57 16.06
CA TYR A 68 -10.74 4.46 15.61
C TYR A 68 -10.33 4.15 14.17
N ASN A 69 -10.13 5.21 13.39
CA ASN A 69 -9.43 5.10 12.12
C ASN A 69 -7.93 5.06 12.36
N LEU A 70 -7.24 4.17 11.65
CA LEU A 70 -5.80 4.00 11.67
C LEU A 70 -5.32 4.05 10.24
N GLY A 71 -4.62 5.14 9.94
CA GLY A 71 -4.22 5.58 8.61
C GLY A 71 -2.88 6.31 8.66
N GLY A 72 -2.27 6.52 7.50
CA GLY A 72 -1.06 7.30 7.34
C GLY A 72 -1.32 8.82 7.29
N PRO A 73 -0.24 9.63 7.23
CA PRO A 73 -0.34 11.08 7.37
C PRO A 73 -0.84 11.79 6.10
N ALA A 74 -0.55 11.28 4.90
CA ALA A 74 -0.94 11.91 3.64
C ALA A 74 -1.27 10.86 2.56
N PRO A 75 -2.39 11.01 1.82
CA PRO A 75 -2.69 10.17 0.67
C PRO A 75 -1.67 10.36 -0.46
N ILE A 76 -1.44 9.29 -1.23
CA ILE A 76 -0.61 9.29 -2.45
C ILE A 76 -1.43 8.72 -3.62
N SER A 77 -1.23 9.22 -4.84
CA SER A 77 -1.86 8.61 -6.03
C SER A 77 -1.22 7.28 -6.38
N LEU A 78 -1.96 6.39 -7.06
CA LEU A 78 -1.39 5.13 -7.53
C LEU A 78 -0.25 5.34 -8.53
N LEU A 79 -0.34 6.37 -9.37
CA LEU A 79 0.71 6.71 -10.33
C LEU A 79 2.00 7.14 -9.63
N GLU A 80 1.91 8.06 -8.66
CA GLU A 80 3.08 8.49 -7.87
C GLU A 80 3.70 7.32 -7.11
N LEU A 81 2.86 6.49 -6.47
CA LEU A 81 3.32 5.33 -5.71
C LEU A 81 4.03 4.31 -6.61
N ALA A 82 3.44 3.93 -7.75
CA ALA A 82 4.04 2.95 -8.65
C ALA A 82 5.35 3.46 -9.25
N SER A 83 5.40 4.76 -9.60
CA SER A 83 6.60 5.41 -10.11
C SER A 83 7.73 5.42 -9.07
N LEU A 84 7.40 5.77 -7.82
CA LEU A 84 8.35 5.74 -6.70
C LEU A 84 8.91 4.33 -6.46
N ILE A 85 8.06 3.30 -6.54
CA ILE A 85 8.50 1.90 -6.39
C ILE A 85 9.48 1.50 -7.50
N VAL A 86 9.19 1.86 -8.76
CA VAL A 86 10.05 1.58 -9.92
C VAL A 86 11.38 2.33 -9.81
N GLU A 87 11.34 3.59 -9.40
CA GLU A 87 12.53 4.42 -9.15
C GLU A 87 13.44 3.77 -8.12
N ILE A 88 12.90 3.41 -6.95
CA ILE A 88 13.66 2.77 -5.86
C ILE A 88 14.21 1.40 -6.29
N ALA A 89 13.43 0.62 -7.05
CA ALA A 89 13.87 -0.69 -7.54
C ALA A 89 14.95 -0.59 -8.64
N GLY A 90 15.08 0.58 -9.28
CA GLY A 90 16.00 0.83 -10.40
C GLY A 90 15.68 0.04 -11.67
N ARG A 91 14.48 -0.54 -11.77
CA ARG A 91 14.02 -1.36 -12.91
C ARG A 91 12.49 -1.52 -12.90
N GLY A 92 11.95 -2.00 -14.02
CA GLY A 92 10.50 -2.13 -14.24
C GLY A 92 9.92 -0.90 -14.93
N SER A 93 8.61 -0.90 -15.13
CA SER A 93 7.89 0.19 -15.81
C SER A 93 6.47 0.31 -15.28
N VAL A 94 5.86 1.48 -15.50
CA VAL A 94 4.44 1.73 -15.18
C VAL A 94 3.70 2.05 -16.47
N THR A 95 2.53 1.44 -16.67
CA THR A 95 1.64 1.76 -17.79
C THR A 95 0.20 1.97 -17.31
N LEU A 96 -0.49 2.86 -18.01
CA LEU A 96 -1.90 3.15 -17.79
C LEU A 96 -2.73 2.29 -18.74
N VAL A 97 -3.70 1.56 -18.20
CA VAL A 97 -4.60 0.68 -18.96
C VAL A 97 -6.05 1.09 -18.76
N PRO A 98 -6.93 0.96 -19.76
CA PRO A 98 -8.35 1.22 -19.60
C PRO A 98 -8.98 0.31 -18.54
N TRP A 99 -10.02 0.81 -17.86
CA TRP A 99 -10.82 -0.02 -16.96
C TRP A 99 -11.41 -1.23 -17.72
N PRO A 100 -11.48 -2.41 -17.09
CA PRO A 100 -12.19 -3.56 -17.67
C PRO A 100 -13.67 -3.22 -17.87
N GLU A 101 -14.28 -3.77 -18.92
CA GLU A 101 -15.74 -3.74 -19.14
C GLU A 101 -16.48 -4.59 -18.10
#